data_AF-Q58IV6-F1
#
_entry.id   AF-Q58IV6-F1
#
_cell.length_a   1.000
_cell.length_b   1.000
_cell.length_c   1.000
_cell.angle_alpha   90.00
_cell.angle_beta   90.00
_cell.angle_gamma   90.00
#
_symmetry.space_group_name_H-M   'P 1'
#
loop_
_entity.id
_entity.type
_entity.pdbx_description
1 polymer ?
#
loop_
_entity_poly.entity_id
_entity_poly.type
_entity_poly.pdbx_seq_one_letter_code
_entity_poly.pdbx_strand_id
1 'polypeptide(L)' 'FSPSCVLLSRCSGCCGDEGLHCVPIKTANITMQILKIPPNRDPHFYVEMTFSQDVLCECRPILETTKAERRKTKG' A
#
# COMPACT_ATOMS: atom_id res chain seq x y z
N PHE A 1 10.90 -6.73 12.47
CA PHE A 1 11.51 -6.93 11.15
C PHE A 1 12.54 -5.84 10.94
N SER A 2 13.63 -6.15 10.24
CA SER A 2 14.65 -5.17 9.85
C SER A 2 14.93 -5.30 8.34
N PRO A 3 14.75 -4.24 7.54
CA PRO A 3 14.22 -2.94 7.94
C PRO A 3 12.74 -3.03 8.38
N SER A 4 12.25 -2.00 9.09
CA SER A 4 10.85 -1.91 9.53
C SER A 4 9.91 -1.43 8.43
N CYS A 5 10.43 -0.71 7.43
CA CYS A 5 9.73 -0.25 6.24
C CYS A 5 10.50 -0.64 4.97
N VAL A 6 9.78 -0.79 3.86
CA VAL A 6 10.35 -1.09 2.54
C VAL A 6 9.94 -0.02 1.54
N LEU A 7 10.82 0.24 0.58
CA LEU A 7 10.54 1.18 -0.50
C LEU A 7 9.73 0.47 -1.59
N LEU A 8 8.54 0.98 -1.87
CA LEU A 8 7.66 0.47 -2.91
C LEU A 8 7.29 1.59 -3.88
N SER A 9 7.35 1.31 -5.18
CA SER A 9 6.74 2.18 -6.19
C SER A 9 5.23 2.23 -5.96
N ARG A 10 4.72 3.44 -5.74
CA ARG A 10 3.30 3.72 -5.55
C ARG A 10 2.88 4.92 -6.36
N CYS A 11 1.68 4.88 -6.92
CA CYS A 11 1.09 6.03 -7.57
C CYS A 11 0.93 7.17 -6.55
N SER A 12 1.40 8.35 -6.91
CA SER A 12 1.31 9.57 -6.11
C SER A 12 1.33 10.78 -7.03
N GLY A 13 0.83 11.91 -6.53
CA GLY A 13 0.73 13.16 -7.28
C GLY A 13 -0.71 13.62 -7.52
N CYS A 14 -0.84 14.85 -8.01
CA CYS A 14 -2.11 15.42 -8.42
C CYS A 14 -2.38 15.16 -9.91
N CYS A 15 -3.65 15.12 -10.26
CA CYS A 15 -4.11 15.17 -11.64
C CYS A 15 -4.35 16.64 -12.04
N GLY A 16 -4.44 16.91 -13.34
CA GLY A 16 -4.73 18.26 -13.86
C GLY A 16 -6.17 18.75 -13.61
N ASP A 17 -7.03 17.90 -13.03
CA ASP A 17 -8.43 18.17 -12.73
C ASP A 17 -8.72 17.64 -11.32
N GLU A 18 -9.40 18.44 -10.48
CA GLU A 18 -9.71 18.11 -9.09
C GLU A 18 -10.74 16.98 -8.95
N GLY A 19 -11.54 16.72 -10.00
CA GLY A 19 -12.45 15.59 -10.10
C GLY A 19 -11.76 14.27 -10.46
N LEU A 20 -10.44 14.27 -10.68
CA LEU A 20 -9.65 13.09 -10.99
C LEU A 20 -8.69 12.74 -9.84
N HIS A 21 -8.47 11.44 -9.63
CA HIS A 21 -7.44 10.93 -8.74
C HIS A 21 -6.42 10.05 -9.47
N CYS A 22 -5.16 10.11 -9.02
CA CYS A 22 -4.09 9.25 -9.55
C CYS A 22 -4.21 7.86 -8.90
N VAL A 23 -4.54 6.84 -9.69
CA VAL A 23 -4.76 5.46 -9.20
C VAL A 23 -3.95 4.45 -10.01
N PRO A 24 -3.51 3.33 -9.39
CA PRO A 24 -2.84 2.26 -10.10
C PRO A 24 -3.81 1.50 -11.00
N ILE A 25 -3.45 1.34 -12.27
CA ILE A 25 -4.20 0.51 -13.22
C ILE A 25 -3.49 -0.82 -13.51
N LYS A 26 -2.20 -0.92 -13.15
CA LYS A 26 -1.45 -2.18 -13.19
C LYS A 26 -0.50 -2.24 -12.01
N THR A 27 -0.45 -3.40 -11.37
CA THR A 27 0.46 -3.71 -10.26
C THR A 27 1.32 -4.92 -10.61
N ALA A 28 2.45 -5.05 -9.92
CA ALA A 28 3.33 -6.21 -9.97
C ALA A 28 3.79 -6.57 -8.56
N ASN A 29 4.01 -7.85 -8.33
CA ASN A 29 4.56 -8.34 -7.08
C ASN A 29 6.08 -8.33 -7.13
N ILE A 30 6.70 -7.86 -6.06
CA ILE A 30 8.14 -7.97 -5.83
C ILE A 30 8.41 -8.73 -4.55
N THR A 31 9.46 -9.53 -4.54
CA THR A 31 9.85 -10.32 -3.36
C THR A 31 11.16 -9.77 -2.81
N MET A 32 11.20 -9.51 -1.51
CA MET A 32 12.36 -8.99 -0.79
C MET A 32 12.71 -9.93 0.36
N GLN A 33 14.00 -10.10 0.62
CA GLN A 33 14.47 -10.76 1.84
C GLN A 33 14.51 -9.74 2.98
N ILE A 34 13.80 -10.04 4.05
CA ILE A 34 13.69 -9.18 5.22
C ILE A 34 14.12 -9.97 6.45
N LEU A 35 14.92 -9.35 7.32
CA LEU A 35 15.35 -9.99 8.56
C LEU A 35 14.18 -10.02 9.55
N LYS A 36 13.74 -11.22 9.92
CA LYS A 36 12.82 -11.44 11.03
C LYS A 36 13.60 -11.51 12.33
N ILE A 37 13.25 -10.62 13.24
CA ILE A 37 13.78 -10.54 14.60
C ILE A 37 12.65 -11.04 15.52
N PRO A 38 12.73 -12.28 16.03
CA PRO A 38 11.74 -12.80 16.97
C PRO A 38 11.72 -11.97 18.27
N PRO A 39 10.56 -11.87 18.96
CA PRO A 39 10.50 -11.22 20.27
C PRO A 39 11.18 -12.06 21.38
N ASN A 40 11.33 -13.37 21.15
CA ASN A 40 12.04 -14.27 22.05
C ASN A 40 13.55 -14.25 21.75
N ARG A 41 14.36 -14.91 22.58
CA ARG A 41 15.82 -15.07 22.37
C ARG A 41 16.19 -16.03 21.24
N ASP A 42 15.28 -16.26 20.31
CA ASP A 42 15.51 -17.08 19.13
C ASP A 42 16.42 -16.33 18.13
N PRO A 43 17.27 -17.04 17.36
CA PRO A 43 18.12 -16.41 16.36
C PRO A 43 17.33 -15.62 15.32
N HIS A 44 17.92 -14.53 14.82
CA HIS A 44 17.36 -13.81 13.67
C HIS A 44 17.50 -14.66 12.40
N PHE A 45 16.52 -14.57 11.51
CA PHE A 45 16.53 -15.29 10.24
C PHE A 45 15.91 -14.46 9.12
N TYR A 46 16.36 -14.69 7.90
CA TYR A 46 15.79 -14.05 6.71
C TYR A 46 14.50 -14.74 6.31
N VAL A 47 13.50 -13.94 5.93
CA VAL A 47 12.25 -14.41 5.34
C VAL A 47 12.01 -13.67 4.03
N GLU A 48 11.45 -14.37 3.05
CA GLU A 48 10.97 -13.75 1.83
C GLU A 48 9.59 -13.16 2.09
N MET A 49 9.45 -11.87 1.80
CA MET A 49 8.16 -11.17 1.83
C MET A 49 7.86 -10.59 0.46
N THR A 50 6.63 -10.80 0.02
CA THR A 50 6.15 -10.33 -1.27
C THR A 50 5.27 -9.10 -1.07
N PHE A 51 5.54 -8.05 -1.83
CA PHE A 51 4.85 -6.76 -1.78
C PHE A 51 4.31 -6.40 -3.17
N SER A 52 3.15 -5.75 -3.21
CA SER A 52 2.59 -5.18 -4.44
C SER A 52 3.14 -3.77 -4.68
N GLN A 53 3.71 -3.55 -5.87
CA GLN A 53 4.13 -2.26 -6.40
C GLN A 53 3.26 -1.85 -7.59
N ASP A 54 3.06 -0.55 -7.71
CA ASP A 54 2.32 0.04 -8.81
C ASP A 54 3.30 0.23 -9.99
N VAL A 55 2.92 -0.28 -11.17
CA VAL A 55 3.75 -0.20 -12.38
C VAL A 55 3.17 0.73 -13.44
N LEU A 56 1.87 1.04 -13.35
CA LEU A 56 1.22 1.99 -14.23
C LEU A 56 0.10 2.73 -13.48
N CYS A 57 0.10 4.05 -13.60
CA CYS A 57 -0.84 4.95 -12.94
C CYS A 57 -1.64 5.74 -13.99
N GLU A 58 -2.88 6.06 -13.69
CA GLU A 58 -3.73 6.89 -14.54
C GLU A 58 -4.63 7.79 -13.69
N CYS A 59 -4.98 8.96 -14.23
CA CYS A 59 -5.99 9.83 -13.66
C CYS A 59 -7.39 9.32 -14.00
N ARG A 60 -8.15 8.91 -12.99
CA ARG A 60 -9.52 8.40 -13.16
C ARG A 60 -10.51 9.26 -12.37
N PRO A 61 -11.78 9.37 -12.83
CA PRO A 61 -12.80 10.12 -12.11
C PRO A 61 -13.00 9.58 -10.70
N ILE A 62 -13.13 10.49 -9.74
CA ILE A 62 -13.54 10.14 -8.38
C ILE A 62 -14.96 9.59 -8.47
N LEU A 63 -15.11 8.28 -8.27
CA LEU A 63 -16.42 7.69 -8.05
C LEU A 63 -16.86 8.08 -6.65
N GLU A 64 -17.80 9.02 -6.54
CA GLU A 64 -18.53 9.33 -5.32
C GLU A 64 -19.33 8.09 -4.90
N THR A 65 -18.66 7.10 -4.29
CA THR A 65 -19.37 6.08 -3.53
C THR A 65 -19.98 6.82 -2.36
N THR A 66 -21.28 7.11 -2.44
CA THR A 66 -22.07 7.62 -1.33
C THR A 66 -21.65 6.90 -0.06
N LYS A 67 -21.04 7.67 0.84
CA LYS A 67 -20.56 7.29 2.17
C LYS A 67 -21.39 6.13 2.73
N ALA A 68 -20.83 4.93 2.75
CA ALA A 68 -21.35 3.88 3.63
C ALA A 68 -21.30 4.47 5.05
N GLU A 69 -22.50 4.75 5.54
CA GLU A 69 -22.82 5.45 6.77
C GLU A 69 -21.88 5.03 7.90
N ARG A 70 -21.15 6.01 8.45
CA ARG A 70 -20.54 5.89 9.77
C ARG A 70 -21.66 5.43 10.71
N ARG A 71 -21.65 4.16 11.12
CA ARG A 71 -22.41 3.68 12.28
C ARG A 71 -21.95 4.52 13.48
N LYS A 72 -22.64 5.63 13.71
CA LYS A 72 -22.56 6.43 14.91
C LYS A 72 -23.41 5.70 15.94
N THR A 73 -22.80 4.75 16.66
CA THR A 73 -23.39 4.22 17.88
C THR A 73 -23.50 5.41 18.85
N LYS A 74 -24.74 5.87 19.09
CA LYS A 74 -25.04 6.84 20.15
C LYS A 74 -24.77 6.16 21.49
N GLY A 75 -23.86 6.73 22.28
CA GLY A 75 -23.86 6.65 23.74
C GLY A 75 -24.46 7.94 24.29
#